data_AF-A0A496XJC6-F1
#
_entry.id   AF-A0A496XJC6-F1
#
_cell.length_a   1.000
_cell.length_b   1.000
_cell.length_c   1.000
_cell.angle_alpha   90.00
_cell.angle_beta   90.00
_cell.angle_gamma   90.00
#
_symmetry.space_group_name_H-M   'P 1'
#
loop_
_entity.id
_entity.type
_entity.pdbx_description
1 polymer ?
#
loop_
_entity_poly.entity_id
_entity_poly.type
_entity_poly.pdbx_seq_one_letter_code
_entity_poly.pdbx_strand_id
1 'polypeptide(L)'
;MKIVKSKMKLLPILFLFLLVSVAETSLFKKRDLSLFSSDDVLEVTLKGNFFSNEKEFKALKFRKEKKYVQGTLIYKTNNQESSLPLNYKVRGVYRQENCELPPLKLNFKKKILIRGNLFSKAHDKIKLVTHCENYSGEFSPKNRINQKVVSEYINYKLLSKIYPYSFKARLLKVSYEDNKFGPATFGYGIFLENKKDMVKRLDLSLFDGTKKEFKKDYYKEKESFSISNYVYLTLAQSIANNWDWYPTHNTLLVKDENNQDILVPYDFDLTGIVYDVIDHDLKEKGETHKFWHRRERRHFDFRAFPYQKSINYIRDRYNHRYDFSDEEIIKLFLNSAKKIVSKKDEVFKELDKYKHLTTANNFKIITARIANYFSQLEVALYNKVNLKFFTEEDYLKNLHDESFEKRHQAIIALGYLAKEEYFEKITSNFYKLENYVLKRSVIHVLSDFSPEVILPFLKKILGSETKTSNLNIILDVVIRFPDNKIRKELIIKALFINKIYSNKALLKKILKAVPENFNSSDKKIRAKLKDLKTLVKGKKKIQSRIDRTLKKLNKRDK
;
A
#
# COMPACT_ATOMS: atom_id res chain seq x y z
N MET A 1 45.47 34.86 -66.43
CA MET A 1 44.51 35.26 -65.39
C MET A 1 43.38 34.22 -65.33
N LYS A 2 43.22 33.57 -64.16
CA LYS A 2 42.01 32.93 -63.59
C LYS A 2 41.25 31.80 -64.35
N ILE A 3 41.52 30.59 -63.87
CA ILE A 3 40.58 29.60 -63.28
C ILE A 3 39.25 29.37 -64.01
N VAL A 4 39.14 28.24 -64.71
CA VAL A 4 37.89 27.49 -64.86
C VAL A 4 38.21 26.01 -64.61
N LYS A 5 37.99 25.54 -63.38
CA LYS A 5 37.94 24.10 -63.07
C LYS A 5 36.83 23.82 -62.05
N SER A 6 36.09 22.77 -62.38
CA SER A 6 35.33 21.91 -61.47
C SER A 6 34.03 22.47 -60.87
N LYS A 7 32.96 22.42 -61.65
CA LYS A 7 31.62 22.11 -61.14
C LYS A 7 31.15 20.87 -61.87
N MET A 8 30.94 19.76 -61.15
CA MET A 8 30.16 18.55 -61.51
C MET A 8 30.83 17.26 -61.05
N LYS A 9 31.07 17.06 -59.74
CA LYS A 9 31.24 15.70 -59.16
C LYS A 9 30.80 15.56 -57.69
N LEU A 10 29.98 16.47 -57.14
CA LEU A 10 29.51 16.34 -55.73
C LEU A 10 28.03 15.98 -55.56
N LEU A 11 27.19 16.11 -56.59
CA LEU A 11 25.76 15.83 -56.47
C LEU A 11 25.39 14.33 -56.36
N PRO A 12 26.04 13.37 -57.07
CA PRO A 12 25.63 11.97 -56.96
C PRO A 12 26.17 11.27 -55.69
N ILE A 13 27.22 11.81 -55.07
CA ILE A 13 27.81 11.26 -53.83
C ILE A 13 26.97 11.64 -52.61
N LEU A 14 26.39 12.86 -52.59
CA LEU A 14 25.51 13.31 -51.52
C LEU A 14 24.17 12.56 -51.51
N PHE A 15 23.67 12.17 -52.70
CA PHE A 15 22.42 11.41 -52.83
C PHE A 15 22.60 9.93 -52.43
N LEU A 16 23.77 9.34 -52.70
CA LEU A 16 24.12 7.99 -52.25
C LEU A 16 24.30 7.91 -50.72
N PHE A 17 24.86 8.95 -50.10
CA PHE A 17 24.95 9.05 -48.64
C PHE A 17 23.58 9.25 -47.96
N LEU A 18 22.65 9.99 -48.58
CA LEU A 18 21.28 10.11 -48.07
C LEU A 18 20.50 8.80 -48.18
N LEU A 19 20.68 8.02 -49.25
CA LEU A 19 20.00 6.73 -49.40
C LEU A 19 20.53 5.66 -48.44
N VAL A 20 21.83 5.68 -48.11
CA VAL A 20 22.41 4.78 -47.08
C VAL A 20 21.99 5.20 -45.67
N SER A 21 21.85 6.50 -45.39
CA SER A 21 21.41 6.97 -44.06
C SER A 21 19.91 6.75 -43.80
N VAL A 22 19.08 6.69 -44.84
CA VAL A 22 17.65 6.37 -44.71
C VAL A 22 17.40 4.85 -44.62
N ALA A 23 18.27 4.01 -45.20
CA ALA A 23 18.14 2.55 -45.12
C ALA A 23 18.51 1.95 -43.75
N GLU A 24 19.32 2.65 -42.93
CA GLU A 24 19.71 2.15 -41.60
C GLU A 24 18.70 2.44 -40.48
N THR A 25 17.69 3.28 -40.72
CA THR A 25 16.68 3.59 -39.68
C THR A 25 15.44 2.70 -39.72
N SER A 26 15.31 1.82 -40.73
CA SER A 26 14.26 0.78 -40.79
C SER A 26 14.77 -0.64 -40.50
N LEU A 27 15.99 -0.79 -40.02
CA LEU A 27 16.40 -2.03 -39.34
C LEU A 27 15.50 -2.16 -38.11
N PHE A 28 14.55 -3.10 -38.17
CA PHE A 28 13.72 -3.57 -37.08
C PHE A 28 14.39 -3.25 -35.74
N LYS A 29 13.93 -2.19 -35.06
CA LYS A 29 14.27 -1.95 -33.66
C LYS A 29 13.79 -3.22 -32.96
N LYS A 30 14.69 -4.19 -32.80
CA LYS A 30 14.43 -5.52 -32.29
C LYS A 30 13.79 -5.26 -30.95
N ARG A 31 12.45 -5.30 -30.90
CA ARG A 31 11.69 -5.00 -29.68
C ARG A 31 12.38 -5.81 -28.61
N ASP A 32 12.83 -5.15 -27.54
CA ASP A 32 13.49 -5.86 -26.47
C ASP A 32 12.48 -6.86 -25.89
N LEU A 33 12.54 -8.10 -26.36
CA LEU A 33 11.65 -9.22 -26.02
C LEU A 33 11.95 -9.74 -24.62
N SER A 34 12.28 -8.83 -23.71
CA SER A 34 12.54 -9.11 -22.30
C SER A 34 11.22 -9.17 -21.54
N LEU A 35 11.10 -10.12 -20.61
CA LEU A 35 9.91 -10.31 -19.80
C LEU A 35 9.40 -9.02 -19.15
N PHE A 36 10.29 -8.13 -18.73
CA PHE A 36 9.97 -6.92 -17.97
C PHE A 36 10.09 -5.61 -18.76
N SER A 37 10.14 -5.66 -20.10
CA SER A 37 10.23 -4.45 -20.94
C SER A 37 8.86 -3.81 -21.24
N SER A 38 7.76 -4.55 -21.08
CA SER A 38 6.39 -4.07 -21.30
C SER A 38 5.59 -4.04 -20.00
N ASP A 39 4.74 -3.02 -19.89
CA ASP A 39 3.75 -2.85 -18.81
C ASP A 39 2.40 -3.52 -19.14
N ASP A 40 2.25 -4.07 -20.35
CA ASP A 40 1.03 -4.76 -20.77
C ASP A 40 0.81 -6.02 -19.92
N VAL A 41 -0.45 -6.20 -19.50
CA VAL A 41 -0.87 -7.35 -18.72
C VAL A 41 -0.64 -8.63 -19.53
N LEU A 42 0.23 -9.51 -19.03
CA LEU A 42 0.55 -10.76 -19.71
C LEU A 42 -0.48 -11.83 -19.36
N GLU A 43 -1.14 -12.39 -20.36
CA GLU A 43 -2.03 -13.54 -20.16
C GLU A 43 -1.20 -14.82 -20.11
N VAL A 44 -1.33 -15.55 -19.00
CA VAL A 44 -0.61 -16.78 -18.75
C VAL A 44 -1.54 -17.90 -18.27
N THR A 45 -1.30 -19.11 -18.75
CA THR A 45 -1.91 -20.34 -18.26
C THR A 45 -0.82 -21.25 -17.73
N LEU A 46 -0.91 -21.64 -16.47
CA LEU A 46 -0.08 -22.67 -15.87
C LEU A 46 -0.85 -23.99 -15.90
N LYS A 47 -0.36 -24.97 -16.66
CA LYS A 47 -0.86 -26.35 -16.65
C LYS A 47 -0.04 -27.22 -15.70
N GLY A 48 -0.71 -28.01 -14.88
CA GLY A 48 -0.04 -28.85 -13.88
C GLY A 48 -1.01 -29.57 -12.95
N ASN A 49 -0.46 -30.20 -11.91
CA ASN A 49 -1.24 -30.79 -10.82
C ASN A 49 -1.43 -29.72 -9.74
N PHE A 50 -2.52 -28.96 -9.82
CA PHE A 50 -2.84 -27.89 -8.86
C PHE A 50 -4.01 -28.27 -7.96
N PHE A 51 -4.92 -29.12 -8.46
CA PHE A 51 -6.19 -29.47 -7.84
C PHE A 51 -6.37 -30.98 -7.65
N SER A 52 -5.52 -31.81 -8.28
CA SER A 52 -5.59 -33.26 -8.13
C SER A 52 -5.20 -33.74 -6.73
N ASN A 53 -6.15 -34.43 -6.07
CA ASN A 53 -6.09 -34.99 -4.71
C ASN A 53 -5.51 -34.03 -3.69
N GLU A 54 -6.34 -33.58 -2.74
CA GLU A 54 -5.92 -32.84 -1.55
C GLU A 54 -4.56 -33.32 -1.04
N LYS A 55 -4.32 -34.64 -1.01
CA LYS A 55 -3.06 -35.29 -0.59
C LYS A 55 -1.79 -34.92 -1.38
N GLU A 56 -1.81 -34.81 -2.72
CA GLU A 56 -0.61 -34.53 -3.53
C GLU A 56 -0.23 -33.04 -3.48
N PHE A 57 -1.20 -32.15 -3.65
CA PHE A 57 -0.95 -30.72 -3.51
C PHE A 57 -0.68 -30.33 -2.04
N LYS A 58 -1.36 -30.95 -1.06
CA LYS A 58 -0.97 -30.86 0.37
C LYS A 58 0.45 -31.38 0.58
N ALA A 59 0.87 -32.47 -0.08
CA ALA A 59 2.25 -32.94 0.03
C ALA A 59 3.27 -31.91 -0.50
N LEU A 60 2.93 -31.09 -1.51
CA LEU A 60 3.77 -29.97 -1.94
C LEU A 60 3.83 -28.86 -0.88
N LYS A 61 2.74 -28.64 -0.13
CA LYS A 61 2.64 -27.61 0.92
C LYS A 61 3.32 -28.01 2.24
N PHE A 62 3.22 -29.28 2.64
CA PHE A 62 3.57 -29.74 3.99
C PHE A 62 4.82 -30.65 4.09
N ARG A 63 5.49 -31.00 2.99
CA ARG A 63 6.76 -31.76 3.06
C ARG A 63 7.94 -30.89 3.50
N LYS A 64 8.79 -31.44 4.39
CA LYS A 64 10.09 -30.83 4.80
C LYS A 64 10.99 -30.54 3.59
N GLU A 65 11.06 -31.46 2.64
CA GLU A 65 11.80 -31.27 1.38
C GLU A 65 10.86 -30.88 0.23
N LYS A 66 10.95 -29.61 -0.17
CA LYS A 66 10.09 -29.01 -1.21
C LYS A 66 10.55 -29.45 -2.60
N LYS A 67 9.95 -30.54 -3.12
CA LYS A 67 10.22 -31.04 -4.47
C LYS A 67 9.55 -30.17 -5.53
N TYR A 68 10.25 -29.97 -6.63
CA TYR A 68 9.66 -29.39 -7.83
C TYR A 68 8.81 -30.44 -8.53
N VAL A 69 7.68 -30.00 -9.08
CA VAL A 69 6.81 -30.80 -9.96
C VAL A 69 6.83 -30.21 -11.36
N GLN A 70 6.61 -31.06 -12.36
CA GLN A 70 6.59 -30.63 -13.75
C GLN A 70 5.27 -29.91 -14.08
N GLY A 71 5.36 -28.91 -14.93
CA GLY A 71 4.21 -28.20 -15.48
C GLY A 71 4.58 -27.48 -16.77
N THR A 72 3.61 -26.76 -17.31
CA THR A 72 3.76 -26.02 -18.56
C THR A 72 3.23 -24.62 -18.38
N LEU A 73 4.03 -23.62 -18.76
CA LEU A 73 3.58 -22.24 -18.87
C LEU A 73 3.22 -21.94 -20.32
N ILE A 74 1.98 -21.54 -20.52
CA ILE A 74 1.48 -21.02 -21.79
C ILE A 74 1.31 -19.52 -21.59
N TYR A 75 1.76 -18.73 -22.56
CA TYR A 75 1.58 -17.28 -22.52
C TYR A 75 1.27 -16.74 -23.91
N LYS A 76 0.58 -15.60 -23.94
CA LYS A 76 0.21 -14.92 -25.19
C LYS A 76 0.93 -13.58 -25.32
N THR A 77 1.61 -13.38 -26.44
CA THR A 77 2.21 -12.09 -26.83
C THR A 77 1.89 -11.80 -28.28
N ASN A 78 1.41 -10.59 -28.60
CA ASN A 78 1.04 -10.20 -29.98
C ASN A 78 0.11 -11.23 -30.66
N ASN A 79 -0.88 -11.75 -29.93
CA ASN A 79 -1.80 -12.81 -30.37
C ASN A 79 -1.15 -14.15 -30.75
N GLN A 80 0.15 -14.32 -30.50
CA GLN A 80 0.83 -15.60 -30.61
C GLN A 80 0.93 -16.27 -29.25
N GLU A 81 0.50 -17.53 -29.21
CA GLU A 81 0.63 -18.38 -28.04
C GLU A 81 1.98 -19.10 -28.06
N SER A 82 2.61 -19.19 -26.91
CA SER A 82 3.88 -19.90 -26.72
C SER A 82 3.80 -20.78 -25.48
N SER A 83 4.31 -22.01 -25.61
CA SER A 83 4.28 -23.02 -24.55
C SER A 83 5.70 -23.37 -24.11
N LEU A 84 5.98 -23.24 -22.82
CA LEU A 84 7.29 -23.51 -22.21
C LEU A 84 7.14 -24.55 -21.09
N PRO A 85 7.82 -25.71 -21.18
CA PRO A 85 7.86 -26.64 -20.07
C PRO A 85 8.69 -26.05 -18.92
N LEU A 86 8.20 -26.24 -17.70
CA LEU A 86 8.86 -25.76 -16.49
C LEU A 86 8.69 -26.74 -15.34
N ASN A 87 9.41 -26.46 -14.27
CA ASN A 87 9.22 -27.06 -12.97
C ASN A 87 8.67 -25.98 -12.03
N TYR A 88 7.69 -26.29 -11.19
CA TYR A 88 7.18 -25.36 -10.20
C TYR A 88 7.16 -25.97 -8.79
N LYS A 89 7.15 -25.10 -7.79
CA LYS A 89 6.89 -25.48 -6.39
C LYS A 89 6.24 -24.34 -5.64
N VAL A 90 5.53 -24.67 -4.58
CA VAL A 90 4.94 -23.67 -3.68
C VAL A 90 6.04 -22.90 -2.92
N ARG A 91 5.79 -21.62 -2.65
CA ARG A 91 6.69 -20.73 -1.85
C ARG A 91 5.88 -19.95 -0.80
N GLY A 92 6.59 -19.25 0.09
CA GLY A 92 6.03 -18.57 1.26
C GLY A 92 6.20 -19.41 2.53
N VAL A 93 5.99 -18.81 3.70
CA VAL A 93 5.90 -19.56 4.97
C VAL A 93 4.43 -19.53 5.38
N TYR A 94 3.95 -18.37 5.79
CA TYR A 94 2.56 -18.15 6.18
C TYR A 94 1.53 -18.58 5.12
N ARG A 95 1.72 -18.13 3.86
CA ARG A 95 0.79 -18.41 2.76
C ARG A 95 0.72 -19.88 2.36
N GLN A 96 1.75 -20.66 2.66
CA GLN A 96 1.72 -22.10 2.35
C GLN A 96 0.72 -22.84 3.22
N GLU A 97 0.63 -22.46 4.49
CA GLU A 97 -0.26 -23.13 5.45
C GLU A 97 -1.70 -22.58 5.36
N ASN A 98 -1.85 -21.32 4.94
CA ASN A 98 -3.11 -20.59 5.09
C ASN A 98 -3.83 -20.24 3.77
N CYS A 99 -3.20 -20.39 2.60
CA CYS A 99 -3.88 -20.18 1.30
C CYS A 99 -4.29 -21.52 0.69
N GLU A 100 -5.42 -21.59 -0.02
CA GLU A 100 -5.75 -22.74 -0.87
C GLU A 100 -4.71 -22.89 -1.99
N LEU A 101 -4.51 -21.82 -2.78
CA LEU A 101 -3.48 -21.72 -3.82
C LEU A 101 -2.33 -20.75 -3.40
N PRO A 102 -1.22 -21.26 -2.85
CA PRO A 102 -0.10 -20.41 -2.43
C PRO A 102 0.72 -19.90 -3.64
N PRO A 103 1.50 -18.82 -3.46
CA PRO A 103 2.39 -18.32 -4.50
C PRO A 103 3.40 -19.39 -4.96
N LEU A 104 3.79 -19.34 -6.23
CA LEU A 104 4.67 -20.34 -6.85
C LEU A 104 6.06 -19.78 -7.15
N LYS A 105 7.04 -20.68 -7.16
CA LYS A 105 8.34 -20.44 -7.76
C LYS A 105 8.45 -21.30 -9.01
N LEU A 106 8.54 -20.64 -10.16
CA LEU A 106 8.74 -21.27 -11.46
C LEU A 106 10.23 -21.47 -11.72
N ASN A 107 10.58 -22.57 -12.36
CA ASN A 107 11.95 -22.98 -12.67
C ASN A 107 12.01 -23.55 -14.10
N PHE A 108 12.45 -22.73 -15.04
CA PHE A 108 12.62 -23.11 -16.44
C PHE A 108 13.94 -23.87 -16.61
N LYS A 109 13.97 -24.85 -17.52
CA LYS A 109 15.26 -25.47 -17.90
C LYS A 109 16.08 -24.44 -18.67
N LYS A 110 17.36 -24.24 -18.33
CA LYS A 110 18.25 -23.25 -18.98
C LYS A 110 18.21 -23.30 -20.52
N LYS A 111 18.19 -24.51 -21.10
CA LYS A 111 18.09 -24.74 -22.56
C LYS A 111 16.86 -24.10 -23.22
N ILE A 112 15.79 -23.87 -22.47
CA ILE A 112 14.55 -23.25 -22.94
C ILE A 112 14.71 -21.72 -23.04
N LEU A 113 15.50 -21.12 -22.15
CA LEU A 113 15.70 -19.67 -22.09
C LEU A 113 16.59 -19.17 -23.23
N ILE A 114 17.34 -20.04 -23.91
CA ILE A 114 18.22 -19.59 -25.02
C ILE A 114 17.41 -19.36 -26.32
N ARG A 115 16.13 -19.75 -26.36
CA ARG A 115 15.31 -19.83 -27.60
C ARG A 115 14.69 -18.51 -28.09
N GLY A 116 15.28 -17.34 -27.82
CA GLY A 116 14.75 -16.06 -28.32
C GLY A 116 13.31 -15.72 -27.88
N ASN A 117 12.77 -16.41 -26.88
CA ASN A 117 11.43 -16.21 -26.36
C ASN A 117 11.37 -15.10 -25.31
N LEU A 118 10.17 -14.78 -24.80
CA LEU A 118 9.95 -13.71 -23.81
C LEU A 118 10.79 -13.86 -22.53
N PHE A 119 11.11 -15.09 -22.15
CA PHE A 119 11.87 -15.41 -20.94
C PHE A 119 13.38 -15.46 -21.20
N SER A 120 13.84 -15.20 -22.43
CA SER A 120 15.21 -15.50 -22.83
C SER A 120 16.30 -14.72 -22.10
N LYS A 121 15.96 -13.49 -21.69
CA LYS A 121 16.84 -12.62 -20.90
C LYS A 121 16.55 -12.67 -19.40
N ALA A 122 15.62 -13.51 -18.95
CA ALA A 122 15.25 -13.66 -17.56
C ALA A 122 15.99 -14.84 -16.89
N HIS A 123 16.13 -14.79 -15.57
CA HIS A 123 16.65 -15.90 -14.80
C HIS A 123 15.79 -17.15 -14.98
N ASP A 124 16.44 -18.32 -14.87
CA ASP A 124 15.75 -19.62 -14.88
C ASP A 124 14.71 -19.80 -13.77
N LYS A 125 14.70 -18.92 -12.76
CA LYS A 125 13.83 -19.01 -11.59
C LYS A 125 13.08 -17.70 -11.42
N ILE A 126 11.77 -17.76 -11.56
CA ILE A 126 10.90 -16.59 -11.48
C ILE A 126 9.90 -16.79 -10.34
N LYS A 127 9.69 -15.74 -9.55
CA LYS A 127 8.66 -15.72 -8.53
C LYS A 127 7.34 -15.33 -9.18
N LEU A 128 6.33 -16.18 -9.01
CA LEU A 128 4.94 -15.82 -9.27
C LEU A 128 4.34 -15.37 -7.94
N VAL A 129 4.13 -14.06 -7.80
CA VAL A 129 3.44 -13.48 -6.66
C VAL A 129 1.95 -13.52 -6.94
N THR A 130 1.21 -14.11 -6.01
CA THR A 130 -0.25 -14.10 -5.95
C THR A 130 -0.63 -13.77 -4.51
N HIS A 131 -1.86 -13.34 -4.27
CA HIS A 131 -2.42 -13.35 -2.91
C HIS A 131 -3.29 -14.60 -2.73
N CYS A 132 -3.56 -14.99 -1.47
CA CYS A 132 -4.37 -16.18 -1.22
C CYS A 132 -5.69 -16.11 -1.99
N GLU A 133 -5.83 -16.96 -3.00
CA GLU A 133 -7.07 -17.15 -3.76
C GLU A 133 -7.78 -18.39 -3.24
N ASN A 134 -9.10 -18.27 -3.11
CA ASN A 134 -9.97 -19.43 -3.06
C ASN A 134 -10.18 -19.92 -4.50
N TYR A 135 -10.57 -21.18 -4.68
CA TYR A 135 -10.73 -21.81 -6.00
C TYR A 135 -11.71 -21.14 -6.99
N SER A 136 -12.43 -20.09 -6.61
CA SER A 136 -13.43 -19.36 -7.40
C SER A 136 -13.07 -17.88 -7.65
N GLY A 137 -12.02 -17.62 -8.44
CA GLY A 137 -11.64 -16.27 -8.85
C GLY A 137 -12.36 -15.76 -10.11
N GLU A 138 -12.54 -14.44 -10.22
CA GLU A 138 -13.00 -13.71 -11.42
C GLU A 138 -12.00 -12.58 -11.69
N PHE A 139 -11.64 -12.29 -12.95
CA PHE A 139 -10.83 -11.12 -13.33
C PHE A 139 -11.61 -9.81 -13.18
N SER A 140 -11.96 -9.45 -11.95
CA SER A 140 -12.79 -8.30 -11.65
C SER A 140 -12.04 -7.28 -10.80
N PRO A 141 -12.13 -5.97 -11.12
CA PRO A 141 -11.72 -4.90 -10.21
C PRO A 141 -12.48 -4.92 -8.88
N LYS A 142 -13.63 -5.62 -8.81
CA LYS A 142 -14.41 -5.82 -7.58
C LYS A 142 -13.92 -7.01 -6.74
N ASN A 143 -13.04 -7.85 -7.28
CA ASN A 143 -12.45 -8.95 -6.52
C ASN A 143 -11.33 -8.42 -5.63
N ARG A 144 -11.51 -8.56 -4.32
CA ARG A 144 -10.60 -8.03 -3.30
C ARG A 144 -9.18 -8.57 -3.44
N ILE A 145 -9.02 -9.84 -3.79
CA ILE A 145 -7.71 -10.50 -3.87
C ILE A 145 -6.94 -9.96 -5.08
N ASN A 146 -7.61 -9.81 -6.22
CA ASN A 146 -7.06 -9.15 -7.40
C ASN A 146 -6.63 -7.71 -7.11
N GLN A 147 -7.45 -6.95 -6.37
CA GLN A 147 -7.11 -5.58 -6.02
C GLN A 147 -5.86 -5.49 -5.13
N LYS A 148 -5.60 -6.48 -4.27
CA LYS A 148 -4.33 -6.55 -3.54
C LYS A 148 -3.14 -6.73 -4.49
N VAL A 149 -3.26 -7.65 -5.47
CA VAL A 149 -2.17 -7.95 -6.40
C VAL A 149 -1.87 -6.73 -7.26
N VAL A 150 -2.92 -6.09 -7.78
CA VAL A 150 -2.81 -4.85 -8.57
C VAL A 150 -2.18 -3.74 -7.72
N SER A 151 -2.57 -3.60 -6.45
CA SER A 151 -1.99 -2.60 -5.54
C SER A 151 -0.51 -2.88 -5.24
N GLU A 152 -0.12 -4.15 -5.04
CA GLU A 152 1.29 -4.54 -4.87
C GLU A 152 2.09 -4.26 -6.15
N TYR A 153 1.53 -4.55 -7.32
CA TYR A 153 2.14 -4.21 -8.61
C TYR A 153 2.36 -2.71 -8.77
N ILE A 154 1.33 -1.90 -8.47
CA ILE A 154 1.44 -0.44 -8.49
C ILE A 154 2.60 0.01 -7.60
N ASN A 155 2.78 -0.55 -6.39
CA ASN A 155 3.92 -0.20 -5.54
C ASN A 155 5.28 -0.43 -6.21
N TYR A 156 5.49 -1.58 -6.86
CA TYR A 156 6.74 -1.80 -7.61
C TYR A 156 6.95 -0.73 -8.70
N LYS A 157 5.88 -0.37 -9.41
CA LYS A 157 5.93 0.61 -10.49
C LYS A 157 6.21 2.02 -9.99
N LEU A 158 5.53 2.45 -8.93
CA LEU A 158 5.75 3.76 -8.29
C LEU A 158 7.15 3.86 -7.70
N LEU A 159 7.59 2.82 -6.97
CA LEU A 159 8.92 2.80 -6.38
C LEU A 159 10.01 2.92 -7.46
N SER A 160 9.86 2.25 -8.60
CA SER A 160 10.82 2.34 -9.71
C SER A 160 10.99 3.74 -10.30
N LYS A 161 10.07 4.68 -10.04
CA LYS A 161 10.18 6.08 -10.45
C LYS A 161 10.95 6.95 -9.47
N ILE A 162 10.89 6.61 -8.19
CA ILE A 162 11.40 7.44 -7.11
C ILE A 162 12.56 6.81 -6.36
N TYR A 163 12.98 5.59 -6.69
CA TYR A 163 14.12 4.92 -6.05
C TYR A 163 14.89 4.10 -7.10
N PRO A 164 16.20 4.33 -7.25
CA PRO A 164 16.98 3.70 -8.33
C PRO A 164 17.14 2.19 -8.14
N TYR A 165 17.16 1.71 -6.90
CA TYR A 165 17.35 0.30 -6.59
C TYR A 165 16.00 -0.38 -6.35
N SER A 166 15.37 -0.84 -7.43
CA SER A 166 14.06 -1.49 -7.39
C SER A 166 14.04 -2.76 -8.23
N PHE A 167 13.16 -3.70 -7.87
CA PHE A 167 12.86 -4.86 -8.70
C PHE A 167 11.92 -4.46 -9.85
N LYS A 168 12.14 -5.06 -11.02
CA LYS A 168 11.11 -5.03 -12.08
C LYS A 168 9.99 -6.01 -11.77
N ALA A 169 8.78 -5.64 -12.16
CA ALA A 169 7.57 -6.42 -11.98
C ALA A 169 6.74 -6.39 -13.26
N ARG A 170 6.04 -7.49 -13.56
CA ARG A 170 5.07 -7.57 -14.66
C ARG A 170 3.76 -8.16 -14.17
N LEU A 171 2.67 -7.43 -14.39
CA LEU A 171 1.33 -7.88 -14.04
C LEU A 171 0.83 -8.94 -15.02
N LEU A 172 0.13 -9.94 -14.48
CA LEU A 172 -0.34 -11.11 -15.20
C LEU A 172 -1.83 -11.30 -14.99
N LYS A 173 -2.52 -11.83 -16.00
CA LYS A 173 -3.74 -12.61 -15.81
C LYS A 173 -3.36 -14.08 -15.80
N VAL A 174 -3.46 -14.72 -14.64
CA VAL A 174 -3.05 -16.10 -14.42
C VAL A 174 -4.27 -17.01 -14.48
N SER A 175 -4.15 -18.09 -15.24
CA SER A 175 -5.09 -19.20 -15.27
C SER A 175 -4.37 -20.47 -14.83
N TYR A 176 -4.95 -21.26 -13.94
CA TYR A 176 -4.38 -22.54 -13.49
C TYR A 176 -5.20 -23.70 -14.05
N GLU A 177 -4.65 -24.49 -14.95
CA GLU A 177 -5.34 -25.63 -15.55
C GLU A 177 -4.86 -26.94 -14.91
N ASP A 178 -5.79 -27.68 -14.30
CA ASP A 178 -5.48 -29.02 -13.80
C ASP A 178 -5.30 -30.01 -14.94
N ASN A 179 -4.34 -30.91 -14.82
CA ASN A 179 -4.18 -32.02 -15.77
C ASN A 179 -5.36 -33.01 -15.76
N LYS A 180 -6.13 -33.14 -14.66
CA LYS A 180 -7.18 -34.18 -14.51
C LYS A 180 -8.61 -33.65 -14.53
N PHE A 181 -8.89 -32.53 -13.88
CA PHE A 181 -10.27 -32.12 -13.57
C PHE A 181 -10.83 -31.04 -14.51
N GLY A 182 -10.00 -30.43 -15.36
CA GLY A 182 -10.36 -29.14 -15.97
C GLY A 182 -10.79 -28.14 -14.88
N PRO A 183 -11.75 -27.26 -15.18
CA PRO A 183 -11.62 -25.79 -15.28
C PRO A 183 -10.59 -25.07 -14.38
N ALA A 184 -10.27 -23.83 -14.77
CA ALA A 184 -9.18 -23.06 -14.20
C ALA A 184 -9.57 -22.12 -13.05
N THR A 185 -8.69 -21.99 -12.05
CA THR A 185 -8.71 -20.81 -11.16
C THR A 185 -8.07 -19.64 -11.92
N PHE A 186 -8.68 -18.46 -11.81
CA PHE A 186 -8.24 -17.26 -12.50
C PHE A 186 -7.97 -16.13 -11.51
N GLY A 187 -6.86 -15.43 -11.70
CA GLY A 187 -6.42 -14.41 -10.76
C GLY A 187 -5.35 -13.49 -11.33
N TYR A 188 -5.24 -12.28 -10.81
CA TYR A 188 -4.06 -11.47 -11.13
C TYR A 188 -2.82 -12.08 -10.44
N GLY A 189 -1.68 -11.98 -11.11
CA GLY A 189 -0.39 -12.36 -10.55
C GLY A 189 0.70 -11.36 -10.92
N ILE A 190 1.86 -11.45 -10.29
CA ILE A 190 3.04 -10.66 -10.65
C ILE A 190 4.19 -11.62 -10.92
N PHE A 191 4.80 -11.52 -12.10
CA PHE A 191 6.17 -11.98 -12.24
C PHE A 191 7.09 -10.93 -11.65
N LEU A 192 7.91 -11.34 -10.69
CA LEU A 192 8.90 -10.47 -10.05
C LEU A 192 10.29 -10.87 -10.52
N GLU A 193 11.10 -9.86 -10.87
CA GLU A 193 12.49 -10.00 -11.27
C GLU A 193 13.29 -10.80 -10.24
N ASN A 194 14.20 -11.65 -10.72
CA ASN A 194 15.08 -12.41 -9.85
C ASN A 194 16.14 -11.47 -9.27
N LYS A 195 16.49 -11.66 -7.99
CA LYS A 195 17.56 -10.87 -7.34
C LYS A 195 18.87 -10.88 -8.12
N LYS A 196 19.25 -11.99 -8.76
CA LYS A 196 20.49 -12.06 -9.55
C LYS A 196 20.40 -11.21 -10.83
N ASP A 197 19.25 -11.19 -11.49
CA ASP A 197 19.03 -10.34 -12.66
C ASP A 197 19.02 -8.86 -12.26
N MET A 198 18.36 -8.54 -11.14
CA MET A 198 18.32 -7.18 -10.61
C MET A 198 19.72 -6.67 -10.26
N VAL A 199 20.52 -7.48 -9.56
CA VAL A 199 21.90 -7.16 -9.19
C VAL A 199 22.74 -6.94 -10.45
N LYS A 200 22.63 -7.82 -11.45
CA LYS A 200 23.30 -7.67 -12.75
C LYS A 200 22.84 -6.42 -13.52
N ARG A 201 21.55 -6.09 -13.49
CA ARG A 201 20.99 -4.94 -14.21
C ARG A 201 21.41 -3.60 -13.62
N LEU A 202 21.63 -3.58 -12.31
CA LEU A 202 21.98 -2.37 -11.56
C LEU A 202 23.49 -2.26 -11.31
N ASP A 203 24.31 -3.16 -11.89
CA ASP A 203 25.75 -3.24 -11.66
C ASP A 203 26.14 -3.28 -10.17
N LEU A 204 25.38 -4.08 -9.40
CA LEU A 204 25.59 -4.28 -7.97
C LEU A 204 26.23 -5.66 -7.72
N SER A 205 26.57 -5.94 -6.46
CA SER A 205 26.90 -7.28 -5.98
C SER A 205 25.98 -7.72 -4.85
N LEU A 206 25.80 -9.04 -4.69
CA LEU A 206 25.03 -9.58 -3.56
C LEU A 206 25.91 -9.52 -2.32
N PHE A 207 25.32 -9.13 -1.19
CA PHE A 207 25.99 -9.31 0.10
C PHE A 207 26.27 -10.79 0.36
N ASP A 208 27.52 -11.06 0.73
CA ASP A 208 28.19 -12.35 0.81
C ASP A 208 27.91 -13.05 2.15
N GLY A 209 27.61 -12.27 3.19
CA GLY A 209 27.38 -12.75 4.54
C GLY A 209 25.95 -13.22 4.82
N THR A 210 25.76 -13.80 6.00
CA THR A 210 24.46 -14.21 6.51
C THR A 210 23.65 -13.01 7.01
N LYS A 211 22.32 -13.14 7.10
CA LYS A 211 21.48 -12.14 7.77
C LYS A 211 21.88 -11.91 9.24
N LYS A 212 22.52 -12.90 9.89
CA LYS A 212 23.01 -12.78 11.27
C LYS A 212 24.31 -11.98 11.31
N GLU A 213 25.25 -12.25 10.40
CA GLU A 213 26.44 -11.42 10.18
C GLU A 213 26.03 -10.00 9.86
N PHE A 214 25.17 -9.79 8.86
CA PHE A 214 24.68 -8.44 8.59
C PHE A 214 24.01 -7.82 9.81
N LYS A 215 23.20 -8.51 10.62
CA LYS A 215 22.70 -7.90 11.87
C LYS A 215 23.84 -7.51 12.80
N LYS A 216 24.83 -8.38 13.00
CA LYS A 216 25.98 -8.15 13.88
C LYS A 216 26.87 -7.00 13.38
N ASP A 217 26.98 -6.83 12.07
CA ASP A 217 27.90 -5.88 11.40
C ASP A 217 27.18 -4.56 11.09
N TYR A 218 25.89 -4.61 10.73
CA TYR A 218 24.95 -3.48 10.78
C TYR A 218 24.88 -2.88 12.19
N TYR A 219 25.08 -3.74 13.20
CA TYR A 219 25.51 -3.59 14.60
C TYR A 219 26.81 -2.83 14.92
N LYS A 220 27.82 -2.83 14.05
CA LYS A 220 29.19 -2.44 14.43
C LYS A 220 29.96 -1.55 13.45
N GLU A 221 29.75 -1.67 12.14
CA GLU A 221 30.60 -0.99 11.17
C GLU A 221 29.97 0.32 10.67
N LYS A 222 30.66 1.43 10.96
CA LYS A 222 30.17 2.79 10.72
C LYS A 222 30.24 3.21 9.24
N GLU A 223 31.15 2.63 8.47
CA GLU A 223 31.59 3.14 7.15
C GLU A 223 31.00 2.40 5.96
N SER A 224 30.49 1.17 6.17
CA SER A 224 29.98 0.33 5.08
C SER A 224 28.57 0.70 4.63
N PHE A 225 27.86 1.56 5.35
CA PHE A 225 26.44 1.83 5.11
C PHE A 225 26.17 3.22 4.53
N SER A 226 25.54 3.28 3.35
CA SER A 226 25.20 4.57 2.73
C SER A 226 23.97 5.20 3.40
N ILE A 227 24.21 6.10 4.36
CA ILE A 227 23.13 6.84 5.03
C ILE A 227 22.24 7.58 4.04
N SER A 228 22.83 8.13 2.97
CA SER A 228 22.10 8.81 1.91
C SER A 228 21.08 7.89 1.21
N ASN A 229 21.49 6.65 0.90
CA ASN A 229 20.60 5.65 0.30
C ASN A 229 19.52 5.20 1.28
N TYR A 230 19.81 5.10 2.57
CA TYR A 230 18.79 4.75 3.54
C TYR A 230 17.75 5.84 3.75
N VAL A 231 18.17 7.11 3.88
CA VAL A 231 17.24 8.24 3.96
C VAL A 231 16.37 8.26 2.71
N TYR A 232 16.99 8.08 1.53
CA TYR A 232 16.27 8.01 0.27
C TYR A 232 15.26 6.85 0.25
N LEU A 233 15.68 5.64 0.64
CA LEU A 233 14.82 4.47 0.75
C LEU A 233 13.66 4.69 1.72
N THR A 234 13.93 5.30 2.88
CA THR A 234 12.92 5.59 3.92
C THR A 234 11.82 6.46 3.34
N LEU A 235 12.20 7.53 2.64
CA LEU A 235 11.23 8.41 1.98
C LEU A 235 10.53 7.70 0.84
N ALA A 236 11.26 6.96 0.00
CA ALA A 236 10.68 6.25 -1.13
C ALA A 236 9.65 5.21 -0.70
N GLN A 237 9.94 4.38 0.30
CA GLN A 237 9.00 3.37 0.81
C GLN A 237 7.79 3.98 1.53
N SER A 238 7.91 5.23 1.98
CA SER A 238 6.80 5.95 2.59
C SER A 238 5.68 6.27 1.60
N ILE A 239 5.96 6.34 0.28
CA ILE A 239 4.90 6.52 -0.73
C ILE A 239 3.86 5.40 -0.67
N ALA A 240 4.33 4.17 -0.43
CA ALA A 240 3.51 2.98 -0.31
C ALA A 240 2.97 2.78 1.11
N ASN A 241 3.46 3.57 2.07
CA ASN A 241 3.35 3.29 3.50
C ASN A 241 3.76 1.85 3.80
N ASN A 242 4.96 1.46 3.33
CA ASN A 242 5.56 0.20 3.73
C ASN A 242 6.15 0.35 5.13
N TRP A 243 5.71 -0.47 6.08
CA TRP A 243 6.14 -0.44 7.49
C TRP A 243 6.67 -1.79 7.97
N ASP A 244 6.55 -2.83 7.15
CA ASP A 244 7.13 -4.16 7.40
C ASP A 244 8.55 -4.28 6.83
N TRP A 245 9.16 -3.15 6.48
CA TRP A 245 10.54 -3.09 6.01
C TRP A 245 11.49 -2.87 7.18
N TYR A 246 12.49 -3.72 7.26
CA TYR A 246 13.63 -3.60 8.15
C TYR A 246 14.84 -4.05 7.33
N PRO A 247 16.08 -3.59 7.58
CA PRO A 247 17.27 -4.02 6.84
C PRO A 247 17.43 -5.55 6.64
N THR A 248 16.72 -6.37 7.42
CA THR A 248 16.70 -7.84 7.31
C THR A 248 15.34 -8.47 6.99
N HIS A 249 14.29 -7.67 6.85
CA HIS A 249 12.91 -8.08 6.57
C HIS A 249 12.35 -7.28 5.40
N ASN A 250 11.87 -7.97 4.36
CA ASN A 250 11.34 -7.34 3.13
C ASN A 250 12.31 -6.36 2.45
N THR A 251 13.61 -6.52 2.69
CA THR A 251 14.70 -5.85 1.97
C THR A 251 15.76 -6.86 1.56
N LEU A 252 16.30 -6.68 0.36
CA LEU A 252 17.50 -7.34 -0.13
C LEU A 252 18.66 -6.39 0.16
N LEU A 253 19.72 -6.93 0.75
CA LEU A 253 20.99 -6.23 0.92
C LEU A 253 21.90 -6.54 -0.26
N VAL A 254 22.45 -5.47 -0.85
CA VAL A 254 23.38 -5.50 -1.98
C VAL A 254 24.47 -4.48 -1.75
N LYS A 255 25.54 -4.56 -2.52
CA LYS A 255 26.64 -3.59 -2.48
C LYS A 255 26.81 -2.90 -3.81
N ASP A 256 27.13 -1.61 -3.79
CA ASP A 256 27.56 -0.87 -4.98
C ASP A 256 29.05 -1.05 -5.27
N GLU A 257 29.52 -0.37 -6.32
CA GLU A 257 30.91 -0.32 -6.75
C GLU A 257 31.87 0.23 -5.68
N ASN A 258 31.36 1.05 -4.75
CA ASN A 258 32.13 1.61 -3.63
C ASN A 258 32.05 0.73 -2.38
N ASN A 259 31.57 -0.52 -2.51
CA ASN A 259 31.37 -1.46 -1.43
C ASN A 259 30.36 -0.97 -0.36
N GLN A 260 29.53 0.04 -0.67
CA GLN A 260 28.50 0.54 0.23
C GLN A 260 27.26 -0.36 0.20
N ASP A 261 26.76 -0.66 1.39
CA ASP A 261 25.54 -1.41 1.60
C ASP A 261 24.32 -0.59 1.16
N ILE A 262 23.54 -1.20 0.27
CA ILE A 262 22.29 -0.69 -0.27
C ILE A 262 21.16 -1.64 0.10
N LEU A 263 20.05 -1.06 0.55
CA LEU A 263 18.82 -1.79 0.80
C LEU A 263 17.86 -1.65 -0.38
N VAL A 264 17.38 -2.78 -0.86
CA VAL A 264 16.40 -2.88 -1.96
C VAL A 264 15.11 -3.49 -1.42
N PRO A 265 14.01 -2.73 -1.34
CA PRO A 265 12.78 -3.23 -0.76
C PRO A 265 12.03 -4.16 -1.72
N TYR A 266 11.33 -5.14 -1.18
CA TYR A 266 10.45 -6.07 -1.91
C TYR A 266 9.38 -6.62 -0.97
N ASP A 267 8.39 -7.37 -1.50
CA ASP A 267 7.24 -7.87 -0.71
C ASP A 267 6.39 -6.69 -0.19
N PHE A 268 5.59 -6.12 -1.09
CA PHE A 268 4.73 -4.96 -0.77
C PHE A 268 3.29 -5.37 -0.41
N ASP A 269 3.10 -6.65 -0.12
CA ASP A 269 1.82 -7.28 0.23
C ASP A 269 1.23 -6.74 1.53
N LEU A 270 2.09 -6.21 2.42
CA LEU A 270 1.72 -5.56 3.67
C LEU A 270 1.92 -4.03 3.67
N THR A 271 1.67 -3.36 2.54
CA THR A 271 1.77 -1.88 2.44
C THR A 271 0.42 -1.18 2.63
N GLY A 272 0.43 0.06 3.14
CA GLY A 272 -0.80 0.84 3.33
C GLY A 272 -1.63 1.03 2.05
N ILE A 273 -0.99 1.13 0.87
CA ILE A 273 -1.69 1.15 -0.43
C ILE A 273 -2.50 -0.14 -0.64
N VAL A 274 -1.93 -1.31 -0.35
CA VAL A 274 -2.64 -2.60 -0.45
C VAL A 274 -3.77 -2.70 0.58
N TYR A 275 -3.58 -2.17 1.79
CA TYR A 275 -4.58 -2.30 2.86
C TYR A 275 -5.75 -1.36 2.81
N ASP A 276 -5.55 -0.09 2.45
CA ASP A 276 -6.65 0.88 2.40
C ASP A 276 -7.74 0.44 1.42
N VAL A 277 -7.31 -0.17 0.31
CA VAL A 277 -8.20 -0.78 -0.68
C VAL A 277 -9.05 -1.90 -0.05
N ILE A 278 -8.44 -2.73 0.80
CA ILE A 278 -9.15 -3.83 1.50
C ILE A 278 -10.12 -3.28 2.55
N ASP A 279 -9.69 -2.35 3.40
CA ASP A 279 -10.48 -1.84 4.52
C ASP A 279 -11.70 -1.05 4.02
N HIS A 280 -11.57 -0.34 2.89
CA HIS A 280 -12.70 0.32 2.24
C HIS A 280 -13.77 -0.68 1.79
N ASP A 281 -13.39 -1.70 1.01
CA ASP A 281 -14.33 -2.72 0.51
C ASP A 281 -15.04 -3.46 1.65
N LEU A 282 -14.33 -3.74 2.74
CA LEU A 282 -14.89 -4.36 3.95
C LEU A 282 -15.92 -3.45 4.66
N LYS A 283 -15.62 -2.15 4.77
CA LYS A 283 -16.52 -1.15 5.36
C LYS A 283 -17.83 -1.00 4.59
N GLU A 284 -17.76 -1.03 3.25
CA GLU A 284 -18.96 -1.01 2.39
C GLU A 284 -19.83 -2.24 2.66
N LYS A 285 -19.23 -3.43 2.78
CA LYS A 285 -19.92 -4.69 3.06
C LYS A 285 -20.36 -4.86 4.52
N GLY A 286 -19.94 -3.98 5.42
CA GLY A 286 -20.27 -4.07 6.84
C GLY A 286 -19.54 -5.18 7.58
N GLU A 287 -18.48 -5.73 6.98
CA GLU A 287 -17.65 -6.78 7.56
C GLU A 287 -16.50 -6.14 8.37
N THR A 288 -16.36 -6.50 9.65
CA THR A 288 -15.19 -6.13 10.45
C THR A 288 -14.26 -7.32 10.58
N HIS A 289 -13.02 -7.20 10.09
CA HIS A 289 -12.03 -8.27 10.25
C HIS A 289 -11.61 -8.40 11.74
N LYS A 290 -11.74 -9.59 12.32
CA LYS A 290 -11.26 -9.93 13.69
C LYS A 290 -9.73 -10.04 13.81
N PHE A 291 -9.01 -10.02 12.69
CA PHE A 291 -7.61 -10.46 12.59
C PHE A 291 -6.56 -9.40 12.94
N TRP A 292 -6.95 -8.17 13.30
CA TRP A 292 -5.97 -7.09 13.49
C TRP A 292 -5.55 -6.96 14.96
N HIS A 293 -4.41 -7.59 15.28
CA HIS A 293 -3.67 -7.38 16.52
C HIS A 293 -3.24 -5.90 16.64
N ARG A 294 -3.15 -5.42 17.89
CA ARG A 294 -2.69 -4.07 18.28
C ARG A 294 -1.39 -3.61 17.61
N ARG A 295 -0.54 -4.51 17.08
CA ARG A 295 0.69 -4.15 16.37
C ARG A 295 0.38 -3.54 15.01
N GLU A 296 -0.41 -4.17 14.17
CA GLU A 296 -0.56 -3.76 12.76
C GLU A 296 -1.34 -2.44 12.61
N ARG A 297 -2.34 -2.18 13.46
CA ARG A 297 -3.06 -0.89 13.50
C ARG A 297 -2.18 0.33 13.84
N ARG A 298 -1.16 0.16 14.69
CA ARG A 298 -0.18 1.24 15.00
C ARG A 298 0.64 1.67 13.77
N HIS A 299 0.71 0.82 12.74
CA HIS A 299 1.54 1.06 11.56
C HIS A 299 0.73 1.55 10.35
N PHE A 300 -0.61 1.52 10.39
CA PHE A 300 -1.44 1.83 9.23
C PHE A 300 -2.03 3.23 9.18
N ASP A 301 -2.20 3.91 10.30
CA ASP A 301 -2.95 5.17 10.31
C ASP A 301 -2.08 6.40 10.00
N PHE A 302 -1.20 6.29 9.00
CA PHE A 302 -0.38 7.39 8.45
C PHE A 302 -1.19 8.38 7.59
N ARG A 303 -2.42 8.73 8.01
CA ARG A 303 -3.10 9.92 7.47
C ARG A 303 -2.39 11.21 7.89
N ALA A 304 -1.53 11.14 8.90
CA ALA A 304 -0.56 12.15 9.26
C ALA A 304 0.83 11.55 9.04
N PHE A 305 1.46 11.91 7.93
CA PHE A 305 2.88 11.72 7.71
C PHE A 305 3.51 13.08 7.98
N PRO A 306 3.89 13.38 9.24
CA PRO A 306 4.78 14.49 9.47
C PRO A 306 6.13 14.00 8.94
N TYR A 307 6.70 14.69 7.96
CA TYR A 307 8.13 14.58 7.61
C TYR A 307 9.01 14.48 8.87
N GLN A 308 8.57 15.11 9.97
CA GLN A 308 9.15 15.02 11.30
C GLN A 308 9.26 13.59 11.87
N LYS A 309 8.30 12.69 11.63
CA LYS A 309 8.39 11.29 12.08
C LYS A 309 9.38 10.50 11.25
N SER A 310 9.54 10.80 9.96
CA SER A 310 10.60 10.19 9.14
C SER A 310 11.97 10.69 9.57
N ILE A 311 12.10 11.99 9.79
CA ILE A 311 13.31 12.63 10.31
C ILE A 311 13.65 12.09 11.71
N ASN A 312 12.69 12.02 12.63
CA ASN A 312 12.87 11.43 13.96
C ASN A 312 13.14 9.92 13.88
N TYR A 313 12.51 9.16 12.97
CA TYR A 313 12.81 7.74 12.77
C TYR A 313 14.24 7.53 12.26
N ILE A 314 14.68 8.37 11.31
CA ILE A 314 16.06 8.41 10.84
C ILE A 314 16.97 8.84 12.01
N ARG A 315 16.60 9.81 12.84
CA ARG A 315 17.42 10.19 13.99
C ARG A 315 17.49 9.09 15.05
N ASP A 316 16.37 8.58 15.54
CA ASP A 316 16.33 7.60 16.64
C ASP A 316 17.00 6.27 16.24
N ARG A 317 16.96 5.90 14.95
CA ARG A 317 17.70 4.72 14.44
C ARG A 317 19.20 4.99 14.23
N TYR A 318 19.65 6.25 14.13
CA TYR A 318 21.01 6.61 13.71
C TYR A 318 21.82 7.44 14.73
N ASN A 319 21.23 8.34 15.52
CA ASN A 319 21.90 9.15 16.54
C ASN A 319 22.48 8.31 17.67
N HIS A 320 21.92 7.13 17.96
CA HIS A 320 22.58 6.21 18.90
C HIS A 320 23.91 5.62 18.36
N ARG A 321 24.32 5.94 17.13
CA ARG A 321 25.17 5.04 16.34
C ARG A 321 26.23 5.69 15.45
N TYR A 322 25.97 6.86 14.87
CA TYR A 322 26.83 7.42 13.82
C TYR A 322 27.29 8.88 14.07
N ASP A 323 26.95 9.50 15.21
CA ASP A 323 27.28 10.90 15.55
C ASP A 323 26.93 11.95 14.47
N PHE A 324 25.97 11.65 13.60
CA PHE A 324 25.45 12.67 12.68
C PHE A 324 24.76 13.76 13.49
N SER A 325 25.10 15.00 13.18
CA SER A 325 24.34 16.14 13.64
C SER A 325 22.92 16.10 13.06
N ASP A 326 21.99 16.65 13.83
CA ASP A 326 20.62 16.90 13.37
C ASP A 326 20.60 17.65 12.02
N GLU A 327 21.54 18.59 11.82
CA GLU A 327 21.70 19.34 10.57
C GLU A 327 22.07 18.45 9.37
N GLU A 328 22.97 17.48 9.54
CA GLU A 328 23.36 16.54 8.48
C GLU A 328 22.19 15.64 8.08
N ILE A 329 21.44 15.13 9.06
CA ILE A 329 20.25 14.32 8.81
C ILE A 329 19.19 15.13 8.05
N ILE A 330 18.94 16.38 8.46
CA ILE A 330 18.01 17.28 7.77
C ILE A 330 18.48 17.54 6.34
N LYS A 331 19.78 17.79 6.12
CA LYS A 331 20.35 18.01 4.79
C LYS A 331 20.16 16.79 3.89
N LEU A 332 20.43 15.58 4.39
CA LEU A 332 20.20 14.33 3.65
C LEU A 332 18.72 14.10 3.34
N PHE A 333 17.84 14.39 4.31
CA PHE A 333 16.40 14.33 4.13
C PHE A 333 15.94 15.28 3.03
N LEU A 334 16.33 16.57 3.10
CA LEU A 334 15.94 17.59 2.13
C LEU A 334 16.44 17.26 0.72
N ASN A 335 17.68 16.77 0.61
CA ASN A 335 18.24 16.33 -0.67
C ASN A 335 17.46 15.15 -1.26
N SER A 336 17.10 14.18 -0.45
CA SER A 336 16.31 13.02 -0.87
C SER A 336 14.87 13.41 -1.23
N ALA A 337 14.23 14.25 -0.41
CA ALA A 337 12.90 14.79 -0.66
C ALA A 337 12.85 15.57 -1.98
N LYS A 338 13.87 16.40 -2.26
CA LYS A 338 13.97 17.15 -3.52
C LYS A 338 14.04 16.21 -4.74
N LYS A 339 14.83 15.14 -4.65
CA LYS A 339 14.93 14.11 -5.70
C LYS A 339 13.60 13.38 -5.93
N ILE A 340 12.83 13.12 -4.87
CA ILE A 340 11.53 12.46 -4.99
C ILE A 340 10.48 13.41 -5.56
N VAL A 341 10.39 14.63 -5.04
CA VAL A 341 9.41 15.63 -5.49
C VAL A 341 9.60 16.00 -6.97
N SER A 342 10.84 16.03 -7.46
CA SER A 342 11.08 16.25 -8.90
C SER A 342 10.54 15.13 -9.80
N LYS A 343 10.17 13.97 -9.23
CA LYS A 343 9.55 12.83 -9.91
C LYS A 343 8.04 12.75 -9.75
N LYS A 344 7.41 13.76 -9.12
CA LYS A 344 5.96 13.81 -8.85
C LYS A 344 5.11 13.57 -10.11
N ASP A 345 5.37 14.32 -11.18
CA ASP A 345 4.59 14.20 -12.41
C ASP A 345 4.81 12.85 -13.11
N GLU A 346 6.03 12.33 -13.09
CA GLU A 346 6.35 10.99 -13.59
C GLU A 346 5.59 9.89 -12.82
N VAL A 347 5.45 10.06 -11.50
CA VAL A 347 4.70 9.16 -10.63
C VAL A 347 3.20 9.18 -10.94
N PHE A 348 2.58 10.35 -11.07
CA PHE A 348 1.16 10.44 -11.42
C PHE A 348 0.88 9.93 -12.83
N LYS A 349 1.75 10.24 -13.80
CA LYS A 349 1.67 9.69 -15.15
C LYS A 349 1.80 8.16 -15.16
N GLU A 350 2.66 7.60 -14.32
CA GLU A 350 2.79 6.14 -14.18
C GLU A 350 1.55 5.53 -13.53
N LEU A 351 1.00 6.17 -12.48
CA LEU A 351 -0.20 5.71 -11.78
C LEU A 351 -1.42 5.66 -12.71
N ASP A 352 -1.60 6.68 -13.56
CA ASP A 352 -2.73 6.80 -14.48
C ASP A 352 -2.83 5.62 -15.45
N LYS A 353 -1.70 5.00 -15.83
CA LYS A 353 -1.69 3.78 -16.67
C LYS A 353 -2.53 2.65 -16.06
N TYR A 354 -2.64 2.59 -14.74
CA TYR A 354 -3.28 1.49 -14.02
C TYR A 354 -4.70 1.78 -13.55
N LYS A 355 -5.24 2.96 -13.89
CA LYS A 355 -6.62 3.37 -13.52
C LYS A 355 -7.68 2.35 -13.92
N HIS A 356 -7.50 1.67 -15.05
CA HIS A 356 -8.45 0.67 -15.58
C HIS A 356 -8.40 -0.68 -14.84
N LEU A 357 -7.36 -0.93 -14.04
CA LEU A 357 -7.17 -2.20 -13.31
C LEU A 357 -7.78 -2.18 -11.90
N THR A 358 -8.32 -1.03 -11.49
CA THR A 358 -8.86 -0.81 -10.15
C THR A 358 -10.24 -0.14 -10.22
N THR A 359 -11.00 -0.19 -9.13
CA THR A 359 -12.27 0.54 -9.06
C THR A 359 -12.02 2.04 -9.02
N ALA A 360 -12.97 2.84 -9.51
CA ALA A 360 -12.85 4.30 -9.48
C ALA A 360 -12.62 4.85 -8.04
N ASN A 361 -13.16 4.16 -7.03
CA ASN A 361 -12.98 4.56 -5.64
C ASN A 361 -11.59 4.18 -5.10
N ASN A 362 -11.13 2.96 -5.35
CA ASN A 362 -9.78 2.52 -4.97
C ASN A 362 -8.72 3.40 -5.64
N PHE A 363 -8.89 3.72 -6.93
CA PHE A 363 -8.01 4.65 -7.64
C PHE A 363 -7.95 6.02 -6.96
N LYS A 364 -9.11 6.59 -6.57
CA LYS A 364 -9.16 7.87 -5.84
C LYS A 364 -8.43 7.80 -4.51
N ILE A 365 -8.58 6.71 -3.75
CA ILE A 365 -7.89 6.51 -2.47
C ILE A 365 -6.37 6.48 -2.67
N ILE A 366 -5.88 5.66 -3.61
CA ILE A 366 -4.45 5.54 -3.92
C ILE A 366 -3.90 6.89 -4.38
N THR A 367 -4.59 7.57 -5.29
CA THR A 367 -4.20 8.89 -5.81
C THR A 367 -4.14 9.93 -4.69
N ALA A 368 -5.16 10.00 -3.83
CA ALA A 368 -5.20 10.93 -2.71
C ALA A 368 -4.05 10.68 -1.70
N ARG A 369 -3.70 9.41 -1.46
CA ARG A 369 -2.58 9.05 -0.59
C ARG A 369 -1.24 9.51 -1.18
N ILE A 370 -1.02 9.28 -2.47
CA ILE A 370 0.19 9.71 -3.17
C ILE A 370 0.28 11.24 -3.22
N ALA A 371 -0.83 11.93 -3.48
CA ALA A 371 -0.90 13.39 -3.46
C ALA A 371 -0.58 13.97 -2.07
N ASN A 372 -1.12 13.37 -1.01
CA ASN A 372 -0.83 13.76 0.37
C ASN A 372 0.67 13.59 0.70
N TYR A 373 1.27 12.48 0.27
CA TYR A 373 2.70 12.22 0.44
C TYR A 373 3.57 13.29 -0.23
N PHE A 374 3.31 13.62 -1.51
CA PHE A 374 4.06 14.67 -2.20
C PHE A 374 3.86 16.04 -1.56
N SER A 375 2.62 16.38 -1.19
CA SER A 375 2.31 17.66 -0.54
C SER A 375 3.11 17.83 0.76
N GLN A 376 3.29 16.77 1.54
CA GLN A 376 4.07 16.82 2.77
C GLN A 376 5.57 16.97 2.53
N LEU A 377 6.12 16.32 1.49
CA LEU A 377 7.51 16.55 1.10
C LEU A 377 7.73 17.97 0.58
N GLU A 378 6.79 18.51 -0.21
CA GLU A 378 6.82 19.90 -0.68
C GLU A 378 6.77 20.89 0.47
N VAL A 379 5.90 20.66 1.48
CA VAL A 379 5.85 21.47 2.70
C VAL A 379 7.18 21.40 3.46
N ALA A 380 7.79 20.22 3.58
CA ALA A 380 9.09 20.07 4.22
C ALA A 380 10.20 20.82 3.46
N LEU A 381 10.19 20.76 2.13
CA LEU A 381 11.11 21.49 1.25
C LEU A 381 10.88 22.99 1.23
N TYR A 382 9.65 23.46 1.47
CA TYR A 382 9.34 24.88 1.60
C TYR A 382 9.86 25.43 2.93
N ASN A 383 9.60 24.68 4.01
CA ASN A 383 9.94 25.08 5.38
C ASN A 383 11.44 24.95 5.72
N LYS A 384 12.35 24.73 4.75
CA LYS A 384 13.81 24.46 4.84
C LYS A 384 14.51 24.78 6.18
N VAL A 385 14.29 25.99 6.71
CA VAL A 385 14.96 26.59 7.88
C VAL A 385 14.27 26.28 9.23
N ASN A 386 13.01 25.85 9.21
CA ASN A 386 12.17 25.56 10.39
C ASN A 386 11.97 24.06 10.65
N LEU A 387 12.66 23.18 9.92
CA LEU A 387 12.70 21.76 10.26
C LEU A 387 13.52 21.61 11.54
N LYS A 388 12.87 21.64 12.70
CA LYS A 388 13.46 21.33 13.99
C LYS A 388 13.05 19.93 14.42
N PHE A 389 13.98 19.17 14.98
CA PHE A 389 13.63 17.95 15.70
C PHE A 389 12.79 18.30 16.91
N PHE A 390 11.49 18.09 16.81
CA PHE A 390 10.63 18.22 17.98
C PHE A 390 10.90 17.05 18.92
N THR A 391 11.42 17.40 20.09
CA THR A 391 11.47 16.55 21.28
C THR A 391 10.05 16.30 21.80
N GLU A 392 9.90 15.38 22.74
CA GLU A 392 8.63 15.22 23.45
C GLU A 392 8.20 16.54 24.13
N GLU A 393 9.15 17.29 24.68
CA GLU A 393 8.92 18.62 25.28
C GLU A 393 8.41 19.64 24.25
N ASP A 394 8.98 19.65 23.05
CA ASP A 394 8.50 20.53 21.98
C ASP A 394 7.08 20.18 21.55
N TYR A 395 6.73 18.89 21.44
CA TYR A 395 5.36 18.50 21.13
C TYR A 395 4.40 18.88 22.26
N LEU A 396 4.82 18.74 23.52
CA LEU A 396 4.04 19.16 24.68
C LEU A 396 3.77 20.67 24.65
N LYS A 397 4.78 21.48 24.31
CA LYS A 397 4.62 22.93 24.09
C LYS A 397 3.69 23.23 22.92
N ASN A 398 3.85 22.51 21.81
CA ASN A 398 3.10 22.72 20.58
C ASN A 398 1.62 22.33 20.66
N LEU A 399 1.17 21.60 21.70
CA LEU A 399 -0.27 21.35 21.93
C LEU A 399 -1.09 22.63 22.07
N HIS A 400 -0.44 23.73 22.48
CA HIS A 400 -1.07 25.04 22.71
C HIS A 400 -0.61 26.12 21.73
N ASP A 401 0.16 25.78 20.69
CA ASP A 401 0.64 26.75 19.69
C ASP A 401 -0.52 27.33 18.86
N GLU A 402 -0.40 28.57 18.39
CA GLU A 402 -1.42 29.21 17.56
C GLU A 402 -1.56 28.50 16.19
N SER A 403 -0.45 27.99 15.65
CA SER A 403 -0.43 27.25 14.38
C SER A 403 -1.27 25.98 14.49
N PHE A 404 -2.17 25.83 13.51
CA PHE A 404 -2.95 24.61 13.33
C PHE A 404 -2.03 23.41 13.05
N GLU A 405 -1.02 23.58 12.21
CA GLU A 405 -0.09 22.55 11.77
C GLU A 405 0.71 21.99 12.95
N LYS A 406 1.28 22.87 13.79
CA LYS A 406 2.05 22.45 14.97
C LYS A 406 1.17 21.73 16.00
N ARG A 407 -0.04 22.22 16.27
CA ARG A 407 -1.00 21.53 17.16
C ARG A 407 -1.40 20.18 16.62
N HIS A 408 -1.71 20.10 15.32
CA HIS A 408 -2.05 18.84 14.67
C HIS A 408 -0.90 17.83 14.81
N GLN A 409 0.34 18.26 14.50
CA GLN A 409 1.53 17.42 14.61
C GLN A 409 1.77 16.97 16.06
N ALA A 410 1.64 17.86 17.04
CA ALA A 410 1.78 17.55 18.46
C ALA A 410 0.78 16.51 18.95
N ILE A 411 -0.51 16.68 18.62
CA ILE A 411 -1.56 15.72 18.98
C ILE A 411 -1.25 14.33 18.42
N ILE A 412 -0.86 14.26 17.14
CA ILE A 412 -0.53 13.01 16.48
C ILE A 412 0.73 12.36 17.09
N ALA A 413 1.79 13.14 17.26
CA ALA A 413 3.07 12.64 17.77
C ALA A 413 2.94 12.10 19.19
N LEU A 414 2.40 12.88 20.12
CA LEU A 414 2.19 12.47 21.52
C LEU A 414 1.18 11.33 21.62
N GLY A 415 0.15 11.35 20.77
CA GLY A 415 -0.85 10.28 20.68
C GLY A 415 -0.25 8.93 20.32
N TYR A 416 0.68 8.89 19.37
CA TYR A 416 1.38 7.66 18.99
C TYR A 416 2.37 7.16 20.03
N LEU A 417 2.94 8.04 20.85
CA LEU A 417 3.75 7.61 22.00
C LEU A 417 2.87 6.89 23.04
N ALA A 418 1.59 7.24 23.11
CA ALA A 418 0.57 6.59 23.93
C ALA A 418 0.95 6.43 25.42
N LYS A 419 1.81 7.32 25.94
CA LYS A 419 2.11 7.40 27.37
C LYS A 419 0.92 7.98 28.10
N GLU A 420 0.51 7.37 29.21
CA GLU A 420 -0.70 7.76 29.94
C GLU A 420 -0.66 9.25 30.35
N GLU A 421 0.51 9.78 30.71
CA GLU A 421 0.75 11.19 31.04
C GLU A 421 0.42 12.19 29.90
N TYR A 422 0.42 11.76 28.65
CA TYR A 422 0.07 12.61 27.51
C TYR A 422 -1.41 12.61 27.20
N PHE A 423 -2.14 11.60 27.68
CA PHE A 423 -3.56 11.47 27.42
C PHE A 423 -4.35 12.70 27.87
N GLU A 424 -4.14 13.11 29.12
CA GLU A 424 -4.81 14.28 29.67
C GLU A 424 -4.40 15.56 28.95
N LYS A 425 -3.12 15.70 28.61
CA LYS A 425 -2.60 16.88 27.89
C LYS A 425 -3.24 17.03 26.52
N ILE A 426 -3.35 15.94 25.75
CA ILE A 426 -4.00 15.92 24.43
C ILE A 426 -5.51 16.18 24.53
N THR A 427 -6.18 15.65 25.55
CA THR A 427 -7.65 15.63 25.63
C THR A 427 -8.25 16.80 26.43
N SER A 428 -7.48 17.45 27.29
CA SER A 428 -7.91 18.53 28.21
C SER A 428 -8.70 19.64 27.51
N ASN A 429 -8.27 20.03 26.30
CA ASN A 429 -8.86 21.12 25.54
C ASN A 429 -9.78 20.68 24.40
N PHE A 430 -10.18 19.40 24.34
CA PHE A 430 -10.98 18.87 23.23
C PHE A 430 -12.21 19.72 22.88
N TYR A 431 -12.93 20.22 23.89
CA TYR A 431 -14.11 21.06 23.68
C TYR A 431 -13.78 22.47 23.18
N LYS A 432 -12.61 23.00 23.55
CA LYS A 432 -12.11 24.33 23.17
C LYS A 432 -11.46 24.36 21.78
N LEU A 433 -11.16 23.20 21.19
CA LEU A 433 -10.63 23.12 19.82
C LEU A 433 -11.65 23.68 18.82
N GLU A 434 -11.34 24.81 18.21
CA GLU A 434 -12.23 25.45 17.22
C GLU A 434 -12.26 24.66 15.90
N ASN A 435 -11.12 24.08 15.53
CA ASN A 435 -10.94 23.39 14.25
C ASN A 435 -11.42 21.92 14.30
N TYR A 436 -12.28 21.55 13.35
CA TYR A 436 -12.82 20.19 13.19
C TYR A 436 -11.73 19.13 12.97
N VAL A 437 -10.67 19.47 12.23
CA VAL A 437 -9.54 18.57 11.96
C VAL A 437 -8.74 18.31 13.24
N LEU A 438 -8.49 19.31 14.08
CA LEU A 438 -7.81 19.09 15.38
C LEU A 438 -8.64 18.18 16.30
N LYS A 439 -9.96 18.39 16.36
CA LYS A 439 -10.86 17.48 17.07
C LYS A 439 -10.76 16.05 16.53
N ARG A 440 -10.70 15.90 15.20
CA ARG A 440 -10.52 14.60 14.56
C ARG A 440 -9.18 13.98 14.92
N SER A 441 -8.11 14.76 15.01
CA SER A 441 -6.78 14.29 15.41
C SER A 441 -6.78 13.76 16.84
N VAL A 442 -7.39 14.48 17.79
CA VAL A 442 -7.52 14.01 19.18
C VAL A 442 -8.28 12.69 19.21
N ILE A 443 -9.44 12.65 18.55
CA ILE A 443 -10.27 11.43 18.52
C ILE A 443 -9.54 10.27 17.82
N HIS A 444 -8.77 10.56 16.77
CA HIS A 444 -7.98 9.57 16.05
C HIS A 444 -6.93 8.89 16.93
N VAL A 445 -6.17 9.67 17.71
CA VAL A 445 -5.12 9.10 18.56
C VAL A 445 -5.64 8.35 19.78
N LEU A 446 -6.92 8.51 20.15
CA LEU A 446 -7.50 7.77 21.27
C LEU A 446 -7.37 6.25 21.10
N SER A 447 -7.35 5.73 19.86
CA SER A 447 -7.20 4.29 19.64
C SER A 447 -5.83 3.74 20.00
N ASP A 448 -4.83 4.60 20.20
CA ASP A 448 -3.47 4.22 20.55
C ASP A 448 -3.26 4.06 22.07
N PHE A 449 -4.12 4.69 22.88
CA PHE A 449 -4.12 4.58 24.34
C PHE A 449 -4.86 3.31 24.82
N SER A 450 -4.57 2.89 26.06
CA SER A 450 -5.22 1.74 26.67
C SER A 450 -6.73 1.99 26.86
N PRO A 451 -7.59 0.96 26.69
CA PRO A 451 -9.03 1.08 26.92
C PRO A 451 -9.39 1.71 28.27
N GLU A 452 -8.61 1.41 29.30
CA GLU A 452 -8.77 1.89 30.67
C GLU A 452 -8.61 3.42 30.76
N VAL A 453 -7.60 3.95 30.08
CA VAL A 453 -7.29 5.40 30.04
C VAL A 453 -8.35 6.18 29.25
N ILE A 454 -8.80 5.63 28.12
CA ILE A 454 -9.71 6.37 27.23
C ILE A 454 -11.18 6.30 27.66
N LEU A 455 -11.57 5.28 28.42
CA LEU A 455 -12.96 5.03 28.77
C LEU A 455 -13.60 6.19 29.57
N PRO A 456 -12.96 6.78 30.60
CA PRO A 456 -13.50 7.94 31.31
C PRO A 456 -13.75 9.13 30.37
N PHE A 457 -12.81 9.41 29.47
CA PHE A 457 -12.94 10.49 28.50
C PHE A 457 -14.07 10.23 27.50
N LEU A 458 -14.15 9.03 26.92
CA LEU A 458 -15.23 8.65 26.02
C LEU A 458 -16.61 8.75 26.69
N LYS A 459 -16.71 8.34 27.96
CA LYS A 459 -17.94 8.49 28.77
C LYS A 459 -18.29 9.96 28.98
N LYS A 460 -17.31 10.81 29.25
CA LYS A 460 -17.48 12.27 29.43
C LYS A 460 -17.94 12.95 28.13
N ILE A 461 -17.33 12.63 27.00
CA ILE A 461 -17.67 13.24 25.69
C ILE A 461 -18.95 12.67 25.05
N LEU A 462 -19.47 11.55 25.55
CA LEU A 462 -20.78 11.02 25.17
C LEU A 462 -21.92 11.56 26.05
N GLY A 463 -21.68 12.64 26.82
CA GLY A 463 -22.69 13.33 27.60
C GLY A 463 -23.74 14.07 26.76
N SER A 464 -24.83 14.49 27.41
CA SER A 464 -25.99 15.20 26.82
C SER A 464 -25.62 16.54 26.16
N GLU A 465 -24.53 17.17 26.60
CA GLU A 465 -24.13 18.51 26.16
C GLU A 465 -23.31 18.51 24.85
N THR A 466 -22.84 17.36 24.38
CA THR A 466 -21.93 17.28 23.23
C THR A 466 -22.54 17.85 21.95
N LYS A 467 -21.82 18.76 21.27
CA LYS A 467 -22.25 19.34 19.98
C LYS A 467 -22.41 18.26 18.90
N THR A 468 -23.42 18.39 18.05
CA THR A 468 -23.75 17.41 16.98
C THR A 468 -22.58 17.15 16.02
N SER A 469 -21.77 18.17 15.73
CA SER A 469 -20.56 18.07 14.91
C SER A 469 -19.53 17.09 15.49
N ASN A 470 -19.42 17.01 16.82
CA ASN A 470 -18.45 16.15 17.51
C ASN A 470 -18.97 14.72 17.63
N LEU A 471 -20.29 14.54 17.75
CA LEU A 471 -20.91 13.21 17.86
C LEU A 471 -20.57 12.30 16.67
N ASN A 472 -20.45 12.85 15.45
CA ASN A 472 -20.10 12.03 14.28
C ASN A 472 -18.73 11.37 14.44
N ILE A 473 -17.73 12.15 14.88
CA ILE A 473 -16.35 11.70 15.05
C ILE A 473 -16.23 10.76 16.24
N ILE A 474 -16.88 11.10 17.36
CA ILE A 474 -16.88 10.29 18.58
C ILE A 474 -17.51 8.91 18.31
N LEU A 475 -18.63 8.88 17.58
CA LEU A 475 -19.25 7.62 17.18
C LEU A 475 -18.32 6.76 16.31
N ASP A 476 -17.49 7.35 15.44
CA ASP A 476 -16.52 6.56 14.68
C ASP A 476 -15.55 5.79 15.59
N VAL A 477 -15.14 6.37 16.72
CA VAL A 477 -14.24 5.70 17.68
C VAL A 477 -14.99 4.68 18.51
N VAL A 478 -16.18 5.03 19.02
CA VAL A 478 -17.04 4.12 19.78
C VAL A 478 -17.33 2.84 18.99
N ILE A 479 -17.68 2.96 17.72
CA ILE A 479 -18.05 1.82 16.86
C ILE A 479 -16.84 0.90 16.60
N ARG A 480 -15.64 1.49 16.54
CA ARG A 480 -14.39 0.78 16.27
C ARG A 480 -13.63 0.38 17.54
N PHE A 481 -14.21 0.64 18.72
CA PHE A 481 -13.58 0.37 20.00
C PHE A 481 -13.23 -1.13 20.12
N PRO A 482 -11.98 -1.49 20.46
CA PRO A 482 -11.48 -2.85 20.29
C PRO A 482 -12.08 -3.84 21.30
N ASP A 483 -12.36 -3.40 22.53
CA ASP A 483 -12.99 -4.24 23.54
C ASP A 483 -14.49 -4.34 23.30
N ASN A 484 -15.00 -5.56 23.09
CA ASN A 484 -16.41 -5.79 22.78
C ASN A 484 -17.36 -5.41 23.92
N LYS A 485 -16.97 -5.64 25.18
CA LYS A 485 -17.80 -5.36 26.35
C LYS A 485 -17.93 -3.85 26.55
N ILE A 486 -16.80 -3.14 26.48
CA ILE A 486 -16.74 -1.68 26.59
C ILE A 486 -17.42 -1.02 25.39
N ARG A 487 -17.17 -1.50 24.17
CA ARG A 487 -17.85 -1.02 22.96
C ARG A 487 -19.36 -1.11 23.11
N LYS A 488 -19.86 -2.24 23.62
CA LYS A 488 -21.28 -2.46 23.88
C LYS A 488 -21.84 -1.39 24.83
N GLU A 489 -21.13 -1.12 25.93
CA GLU A 489 -21.48 -0.09 26.92
C GLU A 489 -21.51 1.32 26.31
N LEU A 490 -20.49 1.68 25.53
CA LEU A 490 -20.39 2.99 24.87
C LEU A 490 -21.49 3.19 23.81
N ILE A 491 -21.81 2.15 23.04
CA ILE A 491 -22.93 2.18 22.09
C ILE A 491 -24.23 2.40 22.86
N ILE A 492 -24.46 1.67 23.96
CA ILE A 492 -25.66 1.85 24.81
C ILE A 492 -25.76 3.29 25.30
N LYS A 493 -24.69 3.86 25.86
CA LYS A 493 -24.67 5.26 26.29
C LYS A 493 -25.01 6.21 25.15
N ALA A 494 -24.42 6.00 23.98
CA ALA A 494 -24.69 6.82 22.81
C ALA A 494 -26.17 6.71 22.35
N LEU A 495 -26.84 5.56 22.52
CA LEU A 495 -28.29 5.44 22.22
C LEU A 495 -29.14 6.41 23.04
N PHE A 496 -28.69 6.92 24.19
CA PHE A 496 -29.48 7.84 25.00
C PHE A 496 -29.20 9.33 24.71
N ILE A 497 -28.36 9.64 23.73
CA ILE A 497 -28.06 11.03 23.34
C ILE A 497 -29.14 11.57 22.40
N ASN A 498 -29.99 12.48 22.90
CA ASN A 498 -31.12 13.06 22.14
C ASN A 498 -30.71 13.69 20.80
N LYS A 499 -29.53 14.33 20.71
CA LYS A 499 -29.02 14.94 19.46
C LYS A 499 -28.74 13.93 18.32
N ILE A 500 -28.59 12.63 18.62
CA ILE A 500 -28.46 11.59 17.60
C ILE A 500 -29.80 11.39 16.87
N TYR A 501 -30.92 11.54 17.57
CA TYR A 501 -32.27 11.33 17.04
C TYR A 501 -32.70 12.41 16.06
N SER A 502 -32.21 13.64 16.25
CA SER A 502 -32.46 14.75 15.32
C SER A 502 -31.61 14.66 14.05
N ASN A 503 -30.57 13.82 13.98
CA ASN A 503 -29.69 13.67 12.82
C ASN A 503 -29.76 12.27 12.17
N LYS A 504 -30.31 12.21 10.94
CA LYS A 504 -30.54 10.95 10.19
C LYS A 504 -29.24 10.18 9.91
N ALA A 505 -28.11 10.86 9.70
CA ALA A 505 -26.83 10.21 9.43
C ALA A 505 -26.26 9.57 10.69
N LEU A 506 -26.26 10.29 11.82
CA LEU A 506 -25.82 9.76 13.12
C LEU A 506 -26.69 8.59 13.57
N LEU A 507 -28.01 8.70 13.40
CA LEU A 507 -28.98 7.65 13.69
C LEU A 507 -28.70 6.36 12.91
N LYS A 508 -28.45 6.45 11.59
CA LYS A 508 -28.08 5.28 10.79
C LYS A 508 -26.76 4.66 11.25
N LYS A 509 -25.79 5.52 11.57
CA LYS A 509 -24.44 5.12 11.97
C LYS A 509 -24.45 4.32 13.28
N ILE A 510 -25.15 4.82 14.30
CA ILE A 510 -25.26 4.12 15.58
C ILE A 510 -26.06 2.82 15.46
N LEU A 511 -27.11 2.79 14.62
CA LEU A 511 -27.90 1.58 14.38
C LEU A 511 -27.13 0.48 13.67
N LYS A 512 -26.26 0.83 12.70
CA LYS A 512 -25.37 -0.15 12.04
C LYS A 512 -24.36 -0.75 13.03
N ALA A 513 -24.04 -0.02 14.10
CA ALA A 513 -23.09 -0.47 15.11
C ALA A 513 -23.71 -1.37 16.19
N VAL A 514 -25.04 -1.35 16.36
CA VAL A 514 -25.73 -2.29 17.25
C VAL A 514 -25.69 -3.67 16.61
N PRO A 515 -25.08 -4.69 17.26
CA PRO A 515 -25.07 -6.05 16.72
C PRO A 515 -26.47 -6.56 16.41
N GLU A 516 -26.65 -7.31 15.31
CA GLU A 516 -27.98 -7.82 14.91
C GLU A 516 -28.62 -8.71 15.99
N ASN A 517 -27.78 -9.46 16.72
CA ASN A 517 -28.17 -10.33 17.82
C ASN A 517 -28.07 -9.64 19.20
N PHE A 518 -28.03 -8.31 19.24
CA PHE A 518 -27.99 -7.58 20.49
C PHE A 518 -29.34 -7.73 21.21
N ASN A 519 -29.36 -8.64 22.19
CA ASN A 519 -30.45 -8.77 23.14
C ASN A 519 -29.98 -8.21 24.50
N SER A 520 -30.72 -7.24 25.02
CA SER A 520 -30.47 -6.66 26.34
C SER A 520 -31.58 -7.11 27.28
N SER A 521 -31.21 -7.60 28.47
CA SER A 521 -32.17 -7.90 29.55
C SER A 521 -32.90 -6.64 30.01
N ASP A 522 -32.32 -5.46 29.82
CA ASP A 522 -32.88 -4.16 30.19
C ASP A 522 -34.06 -3.77 29.27
N LYS A 523 -35.23 -3.58 29.89
CA LYS A 523 -36.49 -3.20 29.23
C LYS A 523 -36.41 -1.82 28.58
N LYS A 524 -35.68 -0.86 29.18
CA LYS A 524 -35.51 0.51 28.63
C LYS A 524 -34.67 0.49 27.35
N ILE A 525 -33.61 -0.30 27.32
CA ILE A 525 -32.74 -0.45 26.14
C ILE A 525 -33.51 -1.11 24.99
N ARG A 526 -34.31 -2.15 25.27
CA ARG A 526 -35.16 -2.81 24.27
C ARG A 526 -36.20 -1.86 23.67
N ALA A 527 -36.88 -1.08 24.50
CA ALA A 527 -37.84 -0.07 24.04
C ALA A 527 -37.14 0.96 23.13
N LYS A 528 -35.99 1.49 23.55
CA LYS A 528 -35.24 2.49 22.79
C LYS A 528 -34.77 1.97 21.42
N LEU A 529 -34.31 0.73 21.34
CA LEU A 529 -33.90 0.08 20.07
C LEU A 529 -35.09 -0.14 19.14
N LYS A 530 -36.27 -0.48 19.67
CA LYS A 530 -37.51 -0.63 18.89
C LYS A 530 -37.94 0.72 18.29
N ASP A 531 -37.88 1.79 19.07
CA ASP A 531 -38.20 3.15 18.60
C ASP A 531 -37.22 3.61 17.51
N LEU A 532 -35.93 3.36 17.70
CA LEU A 532 -34.88 3.68 16.73
C LEU A 532 -35.07 2.97 15.38
N LYS A 533 -35.34 1.66 15.41
CA LYS A 533 -35.63 0.87 14.20
C LYS A 533 -36.89 1.39 13.50
N THR A 534 -37.89 1.84 14.26
CA THR A 534 -39.13 2.41 13.73
C THR A 534 -38.91 3.78 13.10
N LEU A 535 -38.13 4.67 13.72
CA LEU A 535 -37.77 5.99 13.18
C LEU A 535 -37.04 5.90 11.83
N VAL A 536 -36.12 4.93 11.67
CA VAL A 536 -35.43 4.70 10.39
C VAL A 536 -36.36 4.12 9.32
N LYS A 537 -37.25 3.19 9.69
CA LYS A 537 -38.27 2.63 8.78
C LYS A 537 -39.33 3.67 8.37
N GLY A 538 -39.79 4.50 9.30
CA GLY A 538 -40.74 5.59 9.06
C GLY A 538 -40.18 6.65 8.12
N LYS A 539 -38.93 7.09 8.32
CA LYS A 539 -38.25 8.03 7.40
C LYS A 539 -37.98 7.43 6.02
N LYS A 540 -37.75 6.11 5.89
CA LYS A 540 -37.67 5.43 4.57
C LYS A 540 -39.02 5.47 3.84
N LYS A 541 -40.13 5.23 4.54
CA LYS A 541 -41.48 5.36 3.96
C LYS A 541 -41.78 6.79 3.51
N ILE A 542 -41.45 7.80 4.32
CA ILE A 542 -41.63 9.23 3.99
C ILE A 542 -40.77 9.61 2.77
N GLN A 543 -39.48 9.25 2.75
CA GLN A 543 -38.61 9.51 1.59
C GLN A 543 -39.15 8.85 0.31
N SER A 544 -39.59 7.58 0.38
CA SER A 544 -40.19 6.90 -0.78
C SER A 544 -41.49 7.56 -1.26
N ARG A 545 -42.21 8.25 -0.37
CA ARG A 545 -43.41 9.02 -0.71
C ARG A 545 -43.02 10.34 -1.35
N ILE A 546 -42.07 11.07 -0.78
CA ILE A 546 -41.50 12.30 -1.36
C ILE A 546 -40.94 12.03 -2.76
N ASP A 547 -40.11 10.99 -2.93
CA ASP A 547 -39.51 10.63 -4.22
C ASP A 547 -40.58 10.22 -5.25
N ARG A 548 -41.67 9.56 -4.81
CA ARG A 548 -42.83 9.24 -5.66
C ARG A 548 -43.64 10.49 -6.02
N THR A 549 -43.82 11.41 -5.07
CA THR A 549 -44.52 12.68 -5.30
C THR A 549 -43.72 13.57 -6.24
N LEU A 550 -42.40 13.70 -6.06
CA LEU A 550 -41.50 14.42 -6.96
C LEU A 550 -41.47 13.79 -8.36
N LYS A 551 -41.48 12.45 -8.48
CA LYS A 551 -41.64 11.76 -9.78
C LYS A 551 -42.99 12.02 -10.45
N LYS A 552 -44.06 12.20 -9.67
CA LYS A 552 -45.40 12.53 -10.19
C LYS A 552 -45.49 13.99 -10.62
N LEU A 553 -44.85 14.91 -9.89
CA LEU A 553 -44.76 16.33 -10.25
C LEU A 553 -43.92 16.52 -11.53
N ASN A 554 -42.74 15.89 -11.62
CA ASN A 554 -41.90 15.91 -12.84
C ASN A 554 -42.53 15.21 -14.07
N LYS A 555 -43.63 14.47 -13.89
CA LYS A 555 -44.42 13.87 -14.98
C LYS A 555 -45.62 14.74 -15.38
N ARG A 556 -45.95 15.78 -14.61
CA ARG A 556 -47.01 16.75 -14.91
C ARG A 556 -46.46 18.05 -15.52
N ASP A 557 -45.16 18.31 -15.35
CA ASP A 557 -44.43 19.40 -16.02
C ASP A 557 -43.72 18.95 -17.32
N LYS A 558 -44.17 17.85 -17.92
CA LYS A 558 -43.91 17.43 -19.31
C LYS A 558 -45.25 17.14 -19.95
#